data_AF-A0A0G0HTN4-F1
#
_entry.id   AF-A0A0G0HTN4-F1
#
_cell.length_a   1.000
_cell.length_b   1.000
_cell.length_c   1.000
_cell.angle_alpha   90.00
_cell.angle_beta   90.00
_cell.angle_gamma   90.00
#
_symmetry.space_group_name_H-M   'P 1'
#
loop_
_entity.id
_entity.type
_entity.pdbx_description
1 polymer ?
#
loop_
_entity_poly.entity_id
_entity_poly.type
_entity_poly.pdbx_seq_one_letter_code
_entity_poly.pdbx_strand_id
1 'polypeptide(L)'
;NKVEDPNSDLLVVMENGLGKKTKINAWKRQGRGGSGIKAAQVTDKTGEIVTAEIIDKDVDTLVMTSNKGQLIKLNLKDVPTLQRQTQGVILMRVRAGEKVAAATVVSSKDKTSDASSSTQE
;
A
#
# COMPACT_ATOMS: atom_id res chain seq x y z
N ASN A 1 2.36 -18.23 -6.59
CA ASN A 1 1.51 -17.77 -5.47
C ASN A 1 2.25 -16.64 -4.76
N LYS A 2 1.79 -15.36 -4.81
CA LYS A 2 2.59 -14.20 -4.33
C LYS A 2 3.02 -14.29 -2.85
N VAL A 3 2.25 -15.04 -2.05
CA VAL A 3 2.45 -15.28 -0.61
C VAL A 3 3.70 -16.14 -0.32
N GLU A 4 4.18 -16.93 -1.29
CA GLU A 4 5.26 -17.90 -1.09
C GLU A 4 6.64 -17.40 -1.55
N ASP A 5 6.72 -16.27 -2.26
CA ASP A 5 8.01 -15.68 -2.63
C ASP A 5 8.60 -14.93 -1.43
N PRO A 6 9.76 -15.37 -0.88
CA PRO A 6 10.39 -14.74 0.28
C PRO A 6 10.82 -13.28 0.04
N ASN A 7 10.87 -12.83 -1.23
CA ASN A 7 11.20 -11.45 -1.56
C ASN A 7 10.00 -10.50 -1.53
N SER A 8 8.78 -11.04 -1.50
CA SER A 8 7.55 -10.25 -1.45
C SER A 8 7.44 -9.45 -0.16
N ASP A 9 6.75 -8.33 -0.24
CA ASP A 9 6.41 -7.48 0.90
C ASP A 9 4.88 -7.37 1.03
N LEU A 10 4.37 -7.16 2.24
CA LEU A 10 3.02 -6.68 2.46
C LEU A 10 3.07 -5.16 2.60
N LEU A 11 2.41 -4.45 1.70
CA LEU A 11 2.13 -3.03 1.81
C LEU A 11 0.93 -2.84 2.74
N VAL A 12 1.03 -1.89 3.66
CA VAL A 12 -0.09 -1.43 4.50
C VAL A 12 -0.19 0.09 4.40
N VAL A 13 -1.40 0.58 4.12
CA VAL A 13 -1.73 2.02 4.03
C VAL A 13 -2.89 2.32 4.97
N MET A 14 -2.79 3.44 5.70
CA MET A 14 -3.74 3.87 6.71
C MET A 14 -4.39 5.21 6.33
N GLU A 15 -5.56 5.50 6.92
CA GLU A 15 -6.45 6.60 6.54
C GLU A 15 -5.78 7.99 6.53
N ASN A 16 -4.88 8.27 7.46
CA ASN A 16 -4.24 9.58 7.56
C ASN A 16 -3.00 9.71 6.66
N GLY A 17 -2.85 8.83 5.67
CA GLY A 17 -1.78 8.88 4.67
C GLY A 17 -0.45 8.30 5.14
N LEU A 18 -0.45 7.55 6.25
CA LEU A 18 0.71 6.78 6.68
C LEU A 18 0.72 5.40 6.05
N GLY A 19 1.91 4.87 5.78
CA GLY A 19 2.06 3.52 5.27
C GLY A 19 3.48 3.00 5.35
N LYS A 20 3.63 1.73 5.02
CA LYS A 20 4.90 1.01 5.04
C LYS A 20 4.80 -0.31 4.28
N LYS A 21 5.96 -0.86 3.96
CA LYS A 21 6.11 -2.27 3.60
C LYS A 21 6.63 -3.06 4.79
N THR A 22 6.30 -4.33 4.87
CA THR A 22 6.96 -5.27 5.77
C THR A 22 7.23 -6.58 5.01
N LYS A 23 8.35 -7.25 5.30
CA LYS A 23 8.81 -8.47 4.59
C LYS A 23 7.94 -9.68 4.88
N ILE A 24 7.48 -10.43 3.87
CA ILE A 24 6.47 -11.50 4.04
C ILE A 24 6.88 -12.56 5.09
N ASN A 25 8.18 -12.78 5.27
CA ASN A 25 8.74 -13.67 6.29
C ASN A 25 8.43 -13.22 7.74
N ALA A 26 8.04 -11.96 7.94
CA ALA A 26 7.57 -11.50 9.24
C ALA A 26 6.20 -12.10 9.58
N TRP A 27 5.40 -12.60 8.65
CA TRP A 27 4.09 -13.16 8.96
C TRP A 27 4.17 -14.68 9.09
N LYS A 28 4.05 -15.15 10.33
CA LYS A 28 3.94 -16.59 10.59
C LYS A 28 2.61 -17.09 10.06
N ARG A 29 2.62 -18.26 9.43
CA ARG A 29 1.40 -18.96 9.06
C ARG A 29 0.57 -19.20 10.33
N GLN A 30 -0.70 -18.83 10.31
CA GLN A 30 -1.63 -19.07 11.41
C GLN A 30 -2.75 -20.00 10.91
N GLY A 31 -3.25 -20.85 11.79
CA GLY A 31 -4.43 -21.66 11.52
C GLY A 31 -5.69 -20.81 11.42
N ARG A 32 -6.74 -21.37 10.80
CA ARG A 32 -8.06 -20.73 10.77
C ARG A 32 -8.65 -20.66 12.19
N GLY A 33 -9.33 -19.56 12.51
CA GLY A 33 -10.04 -19.38 13.79
C GLY A 33 -9.23 -18.71 14.90
N GLY A 34 -7.98 -18.31 14.64
CA GLY A 34 -7.22 -17.45 15.57
C GLY A 34 -7.52 -15.97 15.39
N SER A 35 -7.17 -15.15 16.38
CA SER A 35 -7.34 -13.68 16.35
C SER A 35 -6.37 -12.95 15.40
N GLY A 36 -5.45 -13.68 14.77
CA GLY A 36 -4.43 -13.13 13.88
C GLY A 36 -3.26 -12.46 14.61
N ILE A 37 -2.44 -11.74 13.84
CA ILE A 37 -1.24 -11.02 14.33
C ILE A 37 -1.36 -9.57 13.88
N LYS A 38 -0.99 -8.62 14.75
CA LYS A 38 -1.04 -7.18 14.44
C LYS A 38 -0.19 -6.84 13.20
N ALA A 39 -0.82 -6.20 12.21
CA ALA A 39 -0.19 -5.77 10.95
C ALA A 39 0.41 -4.35 11.01
N ALA A 40 -0.14 -3.49 11.86
CA ALA A 40 0.32 -2.12 12.10
C ALA A 40 0.00 -1.68 13.53
N GLN A 41 0.66 -0.63 13.98
CA GLN A 41 0.27 0.07 15.21
C GLN A 41 -0.77 1.14 14.86
N VAL A 42 -2.04 0.82 15.01
CA VAL A 42 -3.17 1.73 14.74
C VAL A 42 -3.33 2.70 15.92
N THR A 43 -3.44 3.99 15.62
CA THR A 43 -3.59 5.10 16.56
C THR A 43 -4.41 6.21 15.91
N ASP A 44 -4.86 7.21 16.67
CA ASP A 44 -5.57 8.37 16.13
C ASP A 44 -4.75 9.12 15.07
N LYS A 45 -3.41 9.09 15.18
CA LYS A 45 -2.49 9.67 14.19
C LYS A 45 -2.48 8.89 12.88
N THR A 46 -2.59 7.56 12.91
CA THR A 46 -2.57 6.75 11.68
C THR A 46 -3.94 6.69 11.03
N GLY A 47 -5.01 6.67 11.84
CA GLY A 47 -6.33 6.22 11.43
C GLY A 47 -6.33 4.72 11.15
N GLU A 48 -7.47 4.22 10.67
CA GLU A 48 -7.67 2.80 10.37
C GLU A 48 -6.84 2.34 9.16
N ILE A 49 -6.73 1.02 8.98
CA ILE A 49 -6.06 0.44 7.81
C ILE A 49 -7.04 0.46 6.64
N VAL A 50 -6.64 1.10 5.54
CA VAL A 50 -7.44 1.22 4.32
C VAL A 50 -7.12 0.08 3.35
N THR A 51 -5.83 -0.22 3.17
CA THR A 51 -5.36 -1.24 2.24
C THR A 51 -4.26 -2.08 2.87
N ALA A 52 -4.33 -3.39 2.64
CA ALA A 52 -3.22 -4.31 2.85
C ALA A 52 -3.06 -5.20 1.62
N GLU A 53 -1.93 -5.12 0.92
CA GLU A 53 -1.72 -5.81 -0.36
C GLU A 53 -0.32 -6.42 -0.46
N ILE A 54 -0.22 -7.63 -1.02
CA ILE A 54 1.07 -8.28 -1.25
C ILE A 54 1.65 -7.79 -2.56
N ILE A 55 2.83 -7.19 -2.47
CA ILE A 55 3.59 -6.69 -3.61
C ILE A 55 4.72 -7.66 -3.95
N ASP A 56 4.80 -8.01 -5.22
CA ASP A 56 5.90 -8.79 -5.80
C ASP A 56 6.90 -7.85 -6.50
N LYS A 57 7.86 -8.42 -7.24
CA LYS A 57 8.93 -7.67 -7.91
C LYS A 57 8.48 -6.90 -9.15
N ASP A 58 7.34 -7.25 -9.75
CA ASP A 58 6.83 -6.64 -10.98
C ASP A 58 5.99 -5.37 -10.69
N VAL A 59 5.60 -5.19 -9.43
CA VAL A 59 4.86 -4.03 -8.93
C VAL A 59 5.83 -2.95 -8.47
N ASP A 60 5.72 -1.75 -9.05
CA ASP A 60 6.64 -0.65 -8.78
C ASP A 60 5.97 0.65 -8.32
N THR A 61 4.65 0.76 -8.43
CA THR A 61 3.94 2.03 -8.24
C THR A 61 2.82 1.85 -7.23
N LEU A 62 2.73 2.77 -6.27
CA LEU A 62 1.59 2.93 -5.39
C LEU A 62 0.79 4.16 -5.83
N VAL A 63 -0.51 3.98 -5.99
CA VAL A 63 -1.47 5.05 -6.23
C VAL A 63 -2.40 5.15 -5.02
N MET A 64 -2.53 6.35 -4.47
CA MET A 64 -3.43 6.62 -3.34
C MET A 64 -4.40 7.74 -3.72
N THR A 65 -5.64 7.63 -3.24
CA THR A 65 -6.72 8.59 -3.51
C THR A 65 -7.41 8.98 -2.22
N SER A 66 -7.60 10.29 -1.98
CA SER A 66 -8.39 10.79 -0.86
C SER A 66 -9.89 10.79 -1.15
N ASN A 67 -10.69 10.84 -0.10
CA ASN A 67 -12.15 10.97 -0.18
C ASN A 67 -12.64 12.27 -0.84
N LYS A 68 -11.76 13.25 -1.11
CA LYS A 68 -12.08 14.48 -1.83
C LYS A 68 -11.27 14.65 -3.13
N GLY A 69 -10.73 13.56 -3.67
CA GLY A 69 -10.13 13.54 -5.01
C GLY A 69 -8.66 13.99 -5.07
N GLN A 70 -7.96 14.08 -3.94
CA GLN A 70 -6.49 14.23 -3.97
C GLN A 70 -5.88 12.90 -4.41
N LEU A 71 -5.07 12.91 -5.47
CA LEU A 71 -4.37 11.74 -5.96
C LEU A 71 -2.87 11.91 -5.81
N ILE A 72 -2.19 10.86 -5.35
CA ILE A 72 -0.73 10.79 -5.34
C ILE A 72 -0.28 9.47 -5.95
N LYS A 73 0.80 9.55 -6.72
CA LYS A 73 1.51 8.41 -7.28
C LYS A 73 2.94 8.45 -6.75
N LEU A 74 3.40 7.34 -6.20
CA LEU A 74 4.74 7.22 -5.64
C LEU A 74 5.39 5.89 -6.03
N ASN A 75 6.71 5.89 -6.14
CA ASN A 75 7.46 4.67 -6.43
C ASN A 75 7.49 3.81 -5.16
N LEU A 76 7.19 2.52 -5.27
CA LEU A 76 7.26 1.59 -4.15
C LEU A 76 8.67 1.48 -3.57
N LYS A 77 9.71 1.83 -4.32
CA LYS A 77 11.09 1.90 -3.81
C LYS A 77 11.26 2.95 -2.71
N ASP A 78 10.46 4.02 -2.74
CA ASP A 78 10.51 5.12 -1.77
C ASP A 78 9.71 4.82 -0.49
N VAL A 79 8.84 3.81 -0.54
CA VAL A 79 8.12 3.34 0.65
C VAL A 79 9.10 2.56 1.54
N PRO A 80 9.25 2.91 2.83
CA PRO A 80 10.18 2.21 3.69
C PRO A 80 9.66 0.83 4.09
N THR A 81 10.61 -0.10 4.22
CA THR A 81 10.36 -1.42 4.79
C THR A 81 10.63 -1.38 6.30
N LEU A 82 9.60 -1.64 7.10
CA LEU A 82 9.63 -1.56 8.56
C LEU A 82 9.05 -2.85 9.18
N GLN A 83 9.14 -2.98 10.50
CA GLN A 83 8.53 -4.10 11.23
C GLN A 83 7.00 -4.02 11.27
N ARG A 84 6.33 -5.14 11.62
CA ARG A 84 4.85 -5.24 11.66
C ARG A 84 4.22 -4.28 12.67
N GLN A 85 4.72 -4.19 13.90
CA GLN A 85 4.10 -3.38 14.94
C GLN A 85 4.66 -1.95 14.98
N THR A 86 4.53 -1.23 13.87
CA THR A 86 4.97 0.18 13.73
C THR A 86 3.89 0.99 13.02
N GLN A 87 3.93 2.32 13.17
CA GLN A 87 2.99 3.24 12.53
C GLN A 87 3.28 3.51 11.05
N GLY A 88 4.48 3.20 10.57
CA GLY A 88 4.91 3.58 9.22
C GLY A 88 5.38 5.03 9.12
N VAL A 89 5.47 5.53 7.88
CA VAL A 89 5.84 6.92 7.57
C VAL A 89 4.74 7.59 6.76
N ILE A 90 4.81 8.91 6.64
CA ILE A 90 3.87 9.68 5.81
C ILE A 90 4.17 9.41 4.33
N LEU A 91 3.24 8.77 3.63
CA LEU A 91 3.27 8.58 2.18
C LEU A 91 2.47 9.66 1.46
N MET A 92 1.39 10.13 2.08
CA MET A 92 0.51 11.17 1.56
C MET A 92 0.19 12.17 2.67
N ARG A 93 0.42 13.45 2.42
CA ARG A 93 -0.10 14.51 3.29
C ARG A 93 -1.53 14.82 2.87
N VAL A 94 -2.49 14.20 3.54
CA VAL A 94 -3.92 14.51 3.37
C VAL A 94 -4.22 15.91 3.90
N ARG A 95 -5.17 16.61 3.27
CA ARG A 95 -5.64 17.92 3.73
C ARG A 95 -6.46 17.77 5.02
N ALA A 96 -6.64 18.88 5.74
CA ALA A 96 -7.44 18.88 6.96
C ALA A 96 -8.88 18.39 6.68
N GLY A 97 -9.32 17.38 7.44
CA GLY A 97 -10.64 16.76 7.27
C GLY A 97 -10.76 15.83 6.05
N GLU A 98 -9.65 15.51 5.37
CA GLU A 98 -9.59 14.47 4.35
C GLU A 98 -8.94 13.21 4.90
N LYS A 99 -9.25 12.07 4.27
CA LYS A 99 -8.65 10.77 4.54
C LYS A 99 -8.35 10.07 3.22
N VAL A 100 -7.35 9.19 3.23
CA VAL A 100 -7.14 8.21 2.16
C VAL A 100 -8.38 7.32 2.11
N ALA A 101 -9.04 7.29 0.96
CA ALA A 101 -10.21 6.45 0.72
C ALA A 101 -9.82 5.12 0.07
N ALA A 102 -8.81 5.13 -0.78
CA ALA A 102 -8.32 3.93 -1.47
C ALA A 102 -6.82 4.04 -1.75
N ALA A 103 -6.17 2.89 -1.79
CA ALA A 103 -4.82 2.74 -2.28
C ALA A 103 -4.72 1.43 -3.08
N THR A 104 -4.00 1.48 -4.20
CA THR A 104 -3.77 0.33 -5.08
C THR A 104 -2.36 0.38 -5.64
N VAL A 105 -1.86 -0.76 -6.07
CA VAL A 105 -0.53 -0.86 -6.69
C VAL A 105 -0.65 -1.22 -8.16
N VAL A 106 0.33 -0.78 -8.95
CA VAL A 106 0.35 -0.96 -10.40
C VAL A 106 1.67 -1.59 -10.82
N SER A 107 1.59 -2.56 -11.72
CA SER A 107 2.75 -3.24 -12.28
C SER A 107 3.41 -2.40 -13.36
N SER A 108 4.73 -2.50 -13.51
CA SER A 108 5.45 -1.77 -14.57
C SER A 108 4.97 -2.15 -15.98
N LYS A 109 4.51 -3.40 -16.15
CA LYS A 109 4.01 -3.94 -17.43
C LYS A 109 2.69 -3.30 -17.88
N ASP A 110 1.87 -2.86 -16.94
CA ASP A 110 0.54 -2.32 -17.20
C ASP A 110 0.58 -0.82 -17.60
N LYS A 111 1.74 -0.17 -17.51
CA LYS A 111 1.89 1.28 -17.78
C LYS A 111 1.80 1.65 -19.28
N THR A 112 1.70 0.66 -20.17
CA THR A 112 1.92 0.84 -21.61
C THR A 112 0.68 0.67 -22.49
N SER A 113 -0.51 0.36 -21.94
CA SER A 113 -1.66 -0.02 -22.77
C SER A 113 -2.66 1.08 -23.13
N ASP A 114 -2.59 2.30 -22.56
CA ASP A 114 -3.66 3.31 -22.73
C ASP A 114 -3.21 4.66 -23.34
N ALA A 115 -2.04 4.73 -23.99
CA ALA A 115 -1.53 5.99 -24.58
C ALA A 115 -1.61 6.08 -26.12
N SER A 116 -2.31 5.16 -26.82
CA SER A 116 -2.34 5.16 -28.29
C SER A 116 -3.75 5.02 -28.92
N SER A 117 -4.77 5.69 -28.39
CA SER A 117 -6.08 5.77 -29.05
C SER A 117 -6.73 7.16 -28.94
N SER A 118 -6.17 8.14 -29.66
CA SER A 118 -6.80 9.39 -30.18
C SER A 118 -5.65 10.32 -30.56
N THR A 119 -5.34 10.63 -31.82
CA THR A 119 -6.19 11.33 -32.80
C THR A 119 -5.55 11.16 -34.19
N GLN A 120 -6.30 10.64 -35.16
CA GLN A 120 -6.08 10.91 -36.58
C GLN A 120 -7.30 11.73 -37.03
N GLU A 121 -7.07 12.99 -37.36
CA GLU A 121 -7.92 13.77 -38.27
C GLU A 121 -7.22 13.82 -39.64
#